data_AF-A0A7C1P7T2-F1
#
_entry.id   AF-A0A7C1P7T2-F1
#
_cell.length_a   1.000
_cell.length_b   1.000
_cell.length_c   1.000
_cell.angle_alpha   90.00
_cell.angle_beta   90.00
_cell.angle_gamma   90.00
#
_symmetry.space_group_name_H-M   'P 1'
#
loop_
_entity.id
_entity.type
_entity.pdbx_description
1 polymer ?
#
loop_
_entity_poly.entity_id
_entity_poly.type
_entity_poly.pdbx_seq_one_letter_code
_entity_poly.pdbx_strand_id
1 'polypeptide(L)'
;MQRAPVFDLTMLVDLHEWLQAVEAFTVRSEGQKLADLLAEAHRRPWLSGERGEGELPRQLQRMAGCIKEFSQSVRLLRPLEALEAAARAQTLARQVEQEAARWAKPFRHILLRLTDELSPLATGDARALDEERLRRQLSLIKHYVEKDLIVQAVLLGREWLVNWLAWRAGNKPWLNRDTRQELERVLGLAARRLQEGDTEAVPSWYDALPEAGDVADLWCWLTNLRNDMAHCAMNDHPAPSSSIRERAEELVQRLSKLL
;
A
#
# COMPACT_ATOMS: atom_id res chain seq x y z
N MET A 1 -1.69 -54.13 30.18
CA MET A 1 -2.41 -53.02 29.54
C MET A 1 -1.41 -52.19 28.75
N GLN A 2 -1.48 -52.19 27.41
CA GLN A 2 -0.73 -51.23 26.59
C GLN A 2 -1.41 -49.87 26.71
N ARG A 3 -0.67 -48.84 27.15
CA ARG A 3 -1.16 -47.45 27.15
C ARG A 3 -1.19 -46.97 25.69
N ALA A 4 -2.34 -46.44 25.26
CA ALA A 4 -2.46 -45.78 23.97
C ALA A 4 -1.56 -44.52 23.94
N PRO A 5 -0.83 -44.26 22.85
CA PRO A 5 0.00 -43.06 22.74
C PRO A 5 -0.88 -41.80 22.70
N VAL A 6 -0.51 -40.79 23.49
CA VAL A 6 -1.09 -39.45 23.43
C VAL A 6 -0.21 -38.61 22.50
N PHE A 7 -0.82 -38.09 21.43
CA PHE A 7 -0.14 -37.20 20.49
C PHE A 7 -0.48 -35.74 20.83
N ASP A 8 0.53 -34.87 20.91
CA ASP A 8 0.35 -33.44 21.04
C ASP A 8 0.06 -32.81 19.66
N LEU A 9 -1.16 -32.33 19.48
CA LEU A 9 -1.61 -31.70 18.23
C LEU A 9 -1.34 -30.19 18.19
N THR A 10 -0.79 -29.60 19.25
CA THR A 10 -0.53 -28.15 19.35
C THR A 10 0.37 -27.66 18.20
N MET A 11 1.37 -28.46 17.80
CA MET A 11 2.24 -28.13 16.67
C MET A 11 1.49 -27.99 15.33
N LEU A 12 0.45 -28.80 15.10
CA LEU A 12 -0.35 -28.73 13.88
C LEU A 12 -1.23 -27.47 13.89
N VAL A 13 -1.78 -27.11 15.06
CA VAL A 13 -2.56 -25.88 15.23
C VAL A 13 -1.68 -24.66 14.98
N ASP A 14 -0.49 -24.61 15.58
CA ASP A 14 0.47 -23.51 15.38
C ASP A 14 0.83 -23.34 13.88
N LEU A 15 1.12 -24.43 13.18
CA LEU A 15 1.44 -24.38 11.75
C LEU A 15 0.25 -23.88 10.91
N HIS A 16 -0.97 -24.29 11.26
CA HIS A 16 -2.18 -23.83 10.60
C HIS A 16 -2.40 -22.31 10.79
N GLU A 17 -2.16 -21.79 11.99
CA GLU A 17 -2.24 -20.34 12.24
C GLU A 17 -1.24 -19.55 11.37
N TRP A 18 -0.01 -20.07 11.25
CA TRP A 18 1.00 -19.46 10.37
C TRP A 18 0.57 -19.48 8.91
N LEU A 19 0.03 -20.60 8.40
CA LEU A 19 -0.42 -20.71 7.03
C LEU A 19 -1.52 -19.69 6.72
N GLN A 20 -2.53 -19.59 7.58
CA GLN A 20 -3.61 -18.61 7.45
C GLN A 20 -3.09 -17.18 7.47
N ALA A 21 -2.15 -16.87 8.36
CA ALA A 21 -1.55 -15.54 8.46
C ALA A 21 -0.75 -15.14 7.22
N VAL A 22 0.00 -16.09 6.66
CA VAL A 22 0.75 -15.92 5.41
C VAL A 22 -0.19 -15.70 4.24
N GLU A 23 -1.26 -16.49 4.14
CA GLU A 23 -2.26 -16.38 3.07
C GLU A 23 -2.98 -15.02 3.13
N ALA A 24 -3.40 -14.59 4.32
CA ALA A 24 -4.05 -13.29 4.51
C ALA A 24 -3.15 -12.11 4.08
N PHE A 25 -1.85 -12.17 4.42
CA PHE A 25 -0.88 -11.18 3.95
C PHE A 25 -0.68 -11.27 2.43
N THR A 26 -0.53 -12.48 1.91
CA THR A 26 -0.26 -12.71 0.48
C THR A 26 -1.41 -12.26 -0.41
N VAL A 27 -2.65 -12.53 -0.01
CA VAL A 27 -3.82 -12.23 -0.86
C VAL A 27 -4.29 -10.80 -0.69
N ARG A 28 -4.19 -10.24 0.53
CA ARG A 28 -4.85 -8.97 0.88
C ARG A 28 -3.96 -7.96 1.63
N SER A 29 -2.67 -8.25 1.79
CA SER A 29 -1.74 -7.49 2.63
C SER A 29 -2.22 -7.31 4.07
N GLU A 30 -2.92 -8.30 4.60
CA GLU A 30 -3.38 -8.36 5.98
C GLU A 30 -2.31 -9.02 6.86
N GLY A 31 -1.42 -8.20 7.41
CA GLY A 31 -0.26 -8.64 8.19
C GLY A 31 -0.48 -8.76 9.69
N GLN A 32 -1.68 -8.44 10.22
CA GLN A 32 -1.90 -8.35 11.67
C GLN A 32 -1.58 -9.68 12.38
N LYS A 33 -2.23 -10.78 11.97
CA LYS A 33 -1.97 -12.10 12.57
C LYS A 33 -0.53 -12.56 12.35
N LEU A 34 0.07 -12.25 11.19
CA LEU A 34 1.46 -12.58 10.90
C LEU A 34 2.43 -11.85 11.83
N ALA A 35 2.19 -10.57 12.08
CA ALA A 35 2.95 -9.77 13.03
C ALA A 35 2.77 -10.29 14.47
N ASP A 36 1.56 -10.66 14.87
CA ASP A 36 1.29 -11.18 16.22
C ASP A 36 2.02 -12.53 16.45
N LEU A 37 2.01 -13.41 15.44
CA LEU A 37 2.76 -14.68 15.47
C LEU A 37 4.28 -14.45 15.55
N LEU A 38 4.81 -13.45 14.84
CA LEU A 38 6.24 -13.09 14.91
C LEU A 38 6.63 -12.48 16.26
N ALA A 39 5.80 -11.61 16.81
CA ALA A 39 5.99 -11.05 18.15
C ALA A 39 5.96 -12.16 19.21
N GLU A 40 5.09 -13.15 19.03
CA GLU A 40 5.03 -14.31 19.92
C GLU A 40 6.27 -15.20 19.78
N ALA A 41 6.71 -15.50 18.56
CA ALA A 41 7.94 -16.23 18.29
C ALA A 41 9.18 -15.51 18.86
N HIS A 42 9.17 -14.18 18.88
CA HIS A 42 10.18 -13.40 19.58
C HIS A 42 10.10 -13.61 21.09
N ARG A 43 8.90 -13.51 21.69
CA ARG A 43 8.69 -13.49 23.14
C ARG A 43 8.89 -14.85 23.83
N ARG A 44 8.44 -15.97 23.23
CA ARG A 44 8.45 -17.30 23.84
C ARG A 44 9.81 -17.68 24.46
N PRO A 45 10.95 -17.58 23.74
CA PRO A 45 12.26 -17.98 24.27
C PRO A 45 12.74 -17.15 25.48
N TRP A 46 12.34 -15.87 25.55
CA TRP A 46 12.68 -15.00 26.68
C TRP A 46 11.91 -15.38 27.95
N LEU A 47 10.69 -15.90 27.82
CA LEU A 47 9.84 -16.29 28.95
C LEU A 47 10.15 -17.71 29.44
N SER A 48 10.41 -18.65 28.52
CA SER A 48 10.68 -20.05 28.85
C SER A 48 12.09 -20.28 29.37
N GLY A 49 13.00 -19.30 29.19
CA GLY A 49 14.42 -19.49 29.46
C GLY A 49 15.09 -20.42 28.46
N GLU A 50 14.42 -20.76 27.34
CA GLU A 50 14.99 -21.55 26.24
C GLU A 50 16.13 -20.79 25.58
N ARG A 51 17.32 -21.03 26.12
CA ARG A 51 18.58 -20.76 25.44
C ARG A 51 19.00 -22.06 24.79
N GLY A 52 18.48 -22.36 23.60
CA GLY A 52 19.16 -23.36 22.76
C GLY A 52 20.62 -22.94 22.52
N GLU A 53 21.41 -23.76 21.83
CA GLU A 53 22.86 -23.55 21.56
C GLU A 53 23.26 -22.26 20.79
N GLY A 54 22.38 -21.27 20.66
CA GLY A 54 22.71 -19.95 20.12
C GLY A 54 21.88 -18.81 20.72
N GLU A 55 22.02 -17.62 20.15
CA GLU A 55 21.43 -16.38 20.66
C GLU A 55 19.89 -16.31 20.63
N LEU A 56 19.33 -15.57 21.59
CA LEU A 56 17.90 -15.19 21.65
C LEU A 56 17.55 -14.21 20.53
N PRO A 57 16.29 -14.19 20.03
CA PRO A 57 15.90 -13.30 18.96
C PRO A 57 15.95 -11.83 19.41
N ARG A 58 16.45 -10.94 18.56
CA ARG A 58 16.59 -9.49 18.81
C ARG A 58 15.79 -8.65 17.83
N GLN A 59 15.57 -9.13 16.61
CA GLN A 59 14.97 -8.36 15.51
C GLN A 59 13.56 -8.81 15.14
N LEU A 60 13.13 -10.03 15.50
CA LEU A 60 11.78 -10.54 15.18
C LEU A 60 10.65 -9.59 15.63
N GLN A 61 10.74 -9.01 16.83
CA GLN A 61 9.76 -8.03 17.31
C GLN A 61 9.70 -6.76 16.45
N ARG A 62 10.85 -6.29 15.95
CA ARG A 62 10.93 -5.10 15.09
C ARG A 62 10.37 -5.38 13.71
N MET A 63 10.64 -6.58 13.15
CA MET A 63 10.04 -7.03 11.90
C MET A 63 8.52 -7.14 12.03
N ALA A 64 8.02 -7.73 13.13
CA ALA A 64 6.59 -7.78 13.45
C ALA A 64 5.97 -6.37 13.45
N GLY A 65 6.63 -5.40 14.10
CA GLY A 65 6.21 -4.01 14.09
C GLY A 65 6.08 -3.41 12.68
N CYS A 66 7.07 -3.65 11.81
CA CYS A 66 7.05 -3.14 10.43
C CYS A 66 5.92 -3.78 9.60
N ILE A 67 5.69 -5.09 9.73
CA ILE A 67 4.59 -5.79 9.02
C ILE A 67 3.23 -5.27 9.49
N LYS A 68 3.06 -5.08 10.81
CA LYS A 68 1.84 -4.54 11.41
C LYS A 68 1.57 -3.13 10.90
N GLU A 69 2.56 -2.25 10.97
CA GLU A 69 2.44 -0.86 10.52
C GLU A 69 2.13 -0.79 9.03
N PHE A 70 2.88 -1.51 8.18
CA PHE A 70 2.59 -1.58 6.74
C PHE A 70 1.15 -2.01 6.47
N SER A 71 0.68 -3.09 7.10
CA SER A 71 -0.68 -3.58 6.92
C SER A 71 -1.74 -2.57 7.34
N GLN A 72 -1.55 -1.89 8.48
CA GLN A 72 -2.46 -0.86 8.97
C GLN A 72 -2.47 0.35 8.04
N SER A 73 -1.31 0.86 7.64
CA SER A 73 -1.17 2.01 6.76
C SER A 73 -1.76 1.75 5.37
N VAL A 74 -1.58 0.55 4.82
CA VAL A 74 -2.23 0.08 3.58
C VAL A 74 -3.74 0.16 3.71
N ARG A 75 -4.33 -0.40 4.76
CA ARG A 75 -5.79 -0.42 4.95
C ARG A 75 -6.39 0.96 5.22
N LEU A 76 -5.67 1.81 5.96
CA LEU A 76 -6.14 3.11 6.43
C LEU A 76 -5.76 4.28 5.51
N LEU A 77 -5.25 4.01 4.30
CA LEU A 77 -4.82 5.05 3.36
C LEU A 77 -3.81 6.02 3.99
N ARG A 78 -2.71 5.47 4.50
CA ARG A 78 -1.53 6.21 4.95
C ARG A 78 -0.36 5.89 4.04
N PRO A 79 -0.34 6.40 2.79
CA PRO A 79 0.62 5.96 1.78
C PRO A 79 2.06 6.21 2.21
N LEU A 80 2.37 7.35 2.83
CA LEU A 80 3.75 7.67 3.25
C LEU A 80 4.26 6.72 4.33
N GLU A 81 3.43 6.43 5.33
CA GLU A 81 3.73 5.46 6.38
C GLU A 81 3.92 4.05 5.79
N ALA A 82 3.09 3.65 4.83
CA ALA A 82 3.21 2.35 4.16
C ALA A 82 4.56 2.21 3.42
N LEU A 83 4.96 3.25 2.66
CA LEU A 83 6.23 3.24 1.92
C LEU A 83 7.45 3.20 2.88
N GLU A 84 7.39 3.94 3.98
CA GLU A 84 8.44 3.95 5.01
C GLU A 84 8.52 2.64 5.80
N ALA A 85 7.36 2.05 6.15
CA ALA A 85 7.29 0.75 6.80
C ALA A 85 7.86 -0.36 5.90
N ALA A 86 7.58 -0.30 4.60
CA ALA A 86 8.16 -1.20 3.61
C ALA A 86 9.70 -1.08 3.58
N ALA A 87 10.24 0.14 3.60
CA ALA A 87 11.69 0.36 3.64
C ALA A 87 12.35 -0.17 4.92
N ARG A 88 11.70 0.00 6.07
CA ARG A 88 12.18 -0.55 7.35
C ARG A 88 12.17 -2.07 7.34
N ALA A 89 11.10 -2.69 6.81
CA ALA A 89 11.04 -4.15 6.64
C ALA A 89 12.17 -4.67 5.75
N GLN A 90 12.43 -4.02 4.60
CA GLN A 90 13.54 -4.37 3.70
C GLN A 90 14.90 -4.32 4.39
N THR A 91 15.13 -3.28 5.20
CA THR A 91 16.39 -3.11 5.94
C THR A 91 16.59 -4.22 6.99
N LEU A 92 15.50 -4.63 7.66
CA LEU A 92 15.52 -5.67 8.70
C LEU A 92 15.60 -7.10 8.15
N ALA A 93 15.20 -7.32 6.90
CA ALA A 93 15.09 -8.65 6.29
C ALA A 93 16.34 -9.53 6.48
N ARG A 94 17.51 -8.99 6.14
CA ARG A 94 18.79 -9.73 6.28
C ARG A 94 19.11 -10.06 7.73
N GLN A 95 18.77 -9.18 8.67
CA GLN A 95 19.06 -9.38 10.09
C GLN A 95 18.12 -10.41 10.72
N VAL A 96 16.87 -10.49 10.24
CA VAL A 96 15.86 -11.41 10.79
C VAL A 96 15.92 -12.81 10.19
N GLU A 97 16.61 -13.02 9.07
CA GLU A 97 16.65 -14.30 8.36
C GLU A 97 17.14 -15.46 9.25
N GLN A 98 18.25 -15.28 9.94
CA GLN A 98 18.81 -16.29 10.85
C GLN A 98 17.92 -16.51 12.08
N GLU A 99 17.39 -15.43 12.65
CA GLU A 99 16.46 -15.52 13.79
C GLU A 99 15.19 -16.28 13.40
N ALA A 100 14.62 -15.97 12.23
CA ALA A 100 13.43 -16.62 11.71
C ALA A 100 13.66 -18.11 11.45
N ALA A 101 14.82 -18.49 10.89
CA ALA A 101 15.14 -19.91 10.64
C ALA A 101 15.14 -20.76 11.93
N ARG A 102 15.38 -20.13 13.08
CA ARG A 102 15.42 -20.81 14.37
C ARG A 102 14.10 -20.70 15.14
N TRP A 103 13.58 -19.50 15.27
CA TRP A 103 12.49 -19.17 16.20
C TRP A 103 11.13 -19.01 15.49
N ALA A 104 11.11 -18.78 14.18
CA ALA A 104 9.90 -18.56 13.38
C ALA A 104 10.00 -19.24 12.00
N LYS A 105 10.26 -20.56 11.97
CA LYS A 105 10.51 -21.33 10.73
C LYS A 105 9.48 -21.08 9.63
N PRO A 106 8.15 -21.03 9.90
CA PRO A 106 7.17 -20.72 8.87
C PRO A 106 7.41 -19.35 8.21
N PHE A 107 7.78 -18.33 8.99
CA PHE A 107 8.10 -17.01 8.47
C PHE A 107 9.36 -17.01 7.61
N ARG A 108 10.39 -17.77 7.99
CA ARG A 108 11.64 -17.87 7.21
C ARG A 108 11.38 -18.27 5.74
N HIS A 109 10.41 -19.14 5.51
CA HIS A 109 10.05 -19.60 4.16
C HIS A 109 9.39 -18.54 3.30
N ILE A 110 8.75 -17.52 3.91
CA ILE A 110 8.06 -16.46 3.18
C ILE A 110 8.80 -15.13 3.18
N LEU A 111 9.85 -15.01 3.99
CA LEU A 111 10.60 -13.76 4.16
C LEU A 111 11.04 -13.16 2.82
N LEU A 112 11.63 -13.96 1.94
CA LEU A 112 12.09 -13.48 0.63
C LEU A 112 10.93 -12.96 -0.23
N ARG A 113 9.82 -13.72 -0.30
CA ARG A 113 8.63 -13.32 -1.04
C ARG A 113 8.05 -12.01 -0.49
N LEU A 114 7.98 -11.88 0.83
CA LEU A 114 7.50 -10.66 1.49
C LEU A 114 8.40 -9.47 1.14
N THR A 115 9.72 -9.65 1.17
CA THR A 115 10.67 -8.57 0.86
C THR A 115 10.66 -8.19 -0.61
N ASP A 116 10.47 -9.15 -1.51
CA ASP A 116 10.33 -8.88 -2.94
C ASP A 116 9.04 -8.08 -3.23
N GLU A 117 7.94 -8.43 -2.56
CA GLU A 117 6.66 -7.71 -2.65
C GLU A 117 6.77 -6.26 -2.14
N LEU A 118 7.52 -6.03 -1.05
CA LEU A 118 7.71 -4.70 -0.48
C LEU A 118 8.76 -3.84 -1.20
N SER A 119 9.63 -4.45 -2.01
CA SER A 119 10.75 -3.74 -2.65
C SER A 119 10.33 -2.56 -3.53
N PRO A 120 9.31 -2.66 -4.40
CA PRO A 120 8.85 -1.54 -5.22
C PRO A 120 8.25 -0.38 -4.42
N LEU A 121 7.90 -0.62 -3.15
CA LEU A 121 7.24 0.32 -2.24
C LEU A 121 8.25 1.00 -1.30
N ALA A 122 9.43 0.43 -1.13
CA ALA A 122 10.39 0.87 -0.12
C ALA A 122 11.03 2.23 -0.46
N THR A 123 10.76 3.25 0.35
CA THR A 123 11.57 4.48 0.44
C THR A 123 11.74 4.95 1.89
N GLY A 124 12.96 5.38 2.24
CA GLY A 124 13.24 6.00 3.55
C GLY A 124 12.88 7.48 3.63
N ASP A 125 12.54 8.11 2.50
CA ASP A 125 12.06 9.48 2.42
C ASP A 125 10.84 9.52 1.50
N ALA A 126 9.67 9.27 2.09
CA ALA A 126 8.39 9.30 1.39
C ALA A 126 7.86 10.73 1.20
N ARG A 127 8.42 11.72 1.91
CA ARG A 127 7.93 13.12 1.91
C ARG A 127 8.53 13.96 0.80
N ALA A 128 9.69 13.57 0.28
CA ALA A 128 10.23 14.13 -0.94
C ALA A 128 9.24 13.98 -2.11
N LEU A 129 9.14 15.03 -2.94
CA LEU A 129 8.33 15.01 -4.15
C LEU A 129 9.25 15.12 -5.37
N ASP A 130 9.39 13.98 -6.03
CA ASP A 130 10.12 13.80 -7.27
C ASP A 130 9.51 12.61 -8.03
N GLU A 131 10.00 12.38 -9.24
CA GLU A 131 9.53 11.28 -10.10
C GLU A 131 9.70 9.91 -9.44
N GLU A 132 10.78 9.70 -8.68
CA GLU A 132 11.07 8.42 -8.01
C GLU A 132 10.02 8.11 -6.93
N ARG A 133 9.63 9.11 -6.12
CA ARG A 133 8.58 8.95 -5.10
C ARG A 133 7.20 8.83 -5.73
N LEU A 134 6.93 9.54 -6.82
CA LEU A 134 5.69 9.36 -7.58
C LEU A 134 5.59 7.94 -8.18
N ARG A 135 6.69 7.39 -8.71
CA ARG A 135 6.75 5.99 -9.19
C ARG A 135 6.48 5.00 -8.06
N ARG A 136 7.00 5.23 -6.85
CA ARG A 136 6.69 4.38 -5.68
C ARG A 136 5.24 4.49 -5.21
N GLN A 137 4.67 5.69 -5.20
CA GLN A 137 3.24 5.85 -4.90
C GLN A 137 2.38 5.16 -5.96
N LEU A 138 2.77 5.19 -7.24
CA LEU A 138 2.11 4.43 -8.30
C LEU A 138 2.25 2.92 -8.09
N SER A 139 3.42 2.43 -7.66
CA SER A 139 3.59 1.02 -7.25
C SER A 139 2.65 0.65 -6.10
N LEU A 140 2.38 1.57 -5.16
CA LEU A 140 1.41 1.34 -4.08
C LEU A 140 -0.04 1.29 -4.60
N ILE A 141 -0.40 2.12 -5.60
CA ILE A 141 -1.72 2.04 -6.26
C ILE A 141 -1.86 0.68 -6.96
N LYS A 142 -0.83 0.24 -7.69
CA LYS A 142 -0.79 -1.07 -8.33
C LYS A 142 -0.94 -2.20 -7.29
N HIS A 143 -0.21 -2.09 -6.18
CA HIS A 143 -0.31 -3.02 -5.06
C HIS A 143 -1.74 -3.09 -4.51
N TYR A 144 -2.44 -1.95 -4.37
CA TYR A 144 -3.84 -1.96 -3.96
C TYR A 144 -4.74 -2.74 -4.92
N VAL A 145 -4.57 -2.55 -6.23
CA VAL A 145 -5.35 -3.30 -7.24
C VAL A 145 -5.07 -4.80 -7.15
N GLU A 146 -3.80 -5.19 -7.08
CA GLU A 146 -3.36 -6.59 -6.97
C GLU A 146 -3.87 -7.29 -5.71
N LYS A 147 -4.06 -6.55 -4.62
CA LYS A 147 -4.57 -7.05 -3.32
C LYS A 147 -6.08 -6.89 -3.14
N ASP A 148 -6.80 -6.53 -4.19
CA ASP A 148 -8.24 -6.28 -4.18
C ASP A 148 -8.70 -5.16 -3.21
N LEU A 149 -7.84 -4.16 -3.03
CA LEU A 149 -8.09 -2.96 -2.23
C LEU A 149 -8.54 -1.82 -3.16
N ILE A 150 -9.60 -2.06 -3.93
CA ILE A 150 -10.02 -1.21 -5.05
C ILE A 150 -10.39 0.21 -4.59
N VAL A 151 -11.07 0.35 -3.45
CA VAL A 151 -11.40 1.66 -2.86
C VAL A 151 -10.14 2.47 -2.58
N GLN A 152 -9.12 1.81 -2.02
CA GLN A 152 -7.84 2.44 -1.70
C GLN A 152 -7.08 2.85 -2.96
N ALA A 153 -7.09 2.01 -4.01
CA ALA A 153 -6.46 2.31 -5.29
C ALA A 153 -7.04 3.59 -5.91
N VAL A 154 -8.37 3.70 -5.96
CA VAL A 154 -9.07 4.85 -6.56
C VAL A 154 -8.85 6.12 -5.73
N LEU A 155 -8.94 6.04 -4.41
CA LEU A 155 -8.72 7.19 -3.53
C LEU A 155 -7.28 7.69 -3.61
N LEU A 156 -6.29 6.79 -3.57
CA LEU A 156 -4.88 7.19 -3.73
C LEU A 156 -4.60 7.70 -5.13
N GLY A 157 -5.17 7.11 -6.18
CA GLY A 157 -5.01 7.59 -7.55
C GLY A 157 -5.42 9.04 -7.73
N ARG A 158 -6.50 9.47 -7.06
CA ARG A 158 -6.94 10.88 -7.09
C ARG A 158 -5.91 11.80 -6.45
N GLU A 159 -5.46 11.44 -5.25
CA GLU A 159 -4.45 12.22 -4.52
C GLU A 159 -3.09 12.21 -5.23
N TRP A 160 -2.77 11.12 -5.94
CA TRP A 160 -1.57 10.99 -6.74
C TRP A 160 -1.54 12.00 -7.88
N LEU A 161 -2.67 12.24 -8.57
CA LEU A 161 -2.71 13.24 -9.65
C LEU A 161 -2.47 14.67 -9.13
N VAL A 162 -2.95 14.96 -7.91
CA VAL A 162 -2.65 16.23 -7.21
C VAL A 162 -1.16 16.33 -6.89
N ASN A 163 -0.55 15.24 -6.39
CA ASN A 163 0.89 15.21 -6.09
C ASN A 163 1.74 15.37 -7.37
N TRP A 164 1.35 14.69 -8.46
CA TRP A 164 1.99 14.84 -9.76
C TRP A 164 1.90 16.28 -10.27
N LEU A 165 0.73 16.92 -10.14
CA LEU A 165 0.57 18.31 -10.56
C LEU A 165 1.42 19.26 -9.71
N ALA A 166 1.51 19.01 -8.39
CA ALA A 166 2.40 19.76 -7.51
C ALA A 166 3.87 19.68 -7.95
N TRP A 167 4.31 18.50 -8.41
CA TRP A 167 5.65 18.28 -8.94
C TRP A 167 5.85 19.06 -10.25
N ARG A 168 4.92 18.95 -11.19
CA ARG A 168 4.95 19.66 -12.49
C ARG A 168 4.85 21.17 -12.36
N ALA A 169 4.18 21.67 -11.32
CA ALA A 169 4.07 23.10 -11.00
C ALA A 169 5.33 23.68 -10.31
N GLY A 170 6.49 23.01 -10.43
CA GLY A 170 7.75 23.47 -9.85
C GLY A 170 7.98 23.00 -8.41
N ASN A 171 7.53 21.79 -8.08
CA ASN A 171 7.72 21.17 -6.77
C ASN A 171 7.11 21.99 -5.61
N LYS A 172 5.84 22.38 -5.76
CA LYS A 172 5.11 23.14 -4.74
C LYS A 172 5.07 22.37 -3.41
N PRO A 173 4.88 23.05 -2.25
CA PRO A 173 4.70 22.41 -0.95
C PRO A 173 3.43 21.53 -0.90
N TRP A 174 3.54 20.31 -1.41
CA TRP A 174 2.40 19.45 -1.77
C TRP A 174 1.62 18.89 -0.58
N LEU A 175 2.19 18.94 0.62
CA LEU A 175 1.51 18.60 1.88
C LEU A 175 0.76 19.79 2.49
N ASN A 176 1.02 21.02 2.03
CA ASN A 176 0.31 22.20 2.51
C ASN A 176 -1.13 22.20 1.98
N ARG A 177 -2.09 22.42 2.88
CA ARG A 177 -3.51 22.38 2.57
C ARG A 177 -3.92 23.36 1.46
N ASP A 178 -3.43 24.59 1.50
CA ASP A 178 -3.81 25.64 0.55
C ASP A 178 -3.25 25.34 -0.83
N THR A 179 -2.00 24.88 -0.91
CA THR A 179 -1.39 24.36 -2.14
C THR A 179 -2.24 23.25 -2.74
N ARG A 180 -2.69 22.28 -1.93
CA ARG A 180 -3.51 21.17 -2.43
C ARG A 180 -4.85 21.65 -2.96
N GLN A 181 -5.52 22.55 -2.23
CA GLN A 181 -6.79 23.13 -2.66
C GLN A 181 -6.65 23.93 -3.95
N GLU A 182 -5.56 24.69 -4.12
CA GLU A 182 -5.24 25.39 -5.37
C GLU A 182 -5.12 24.40 -6.53
N LEU A 183 -4.33 23.34 -6.37
CA LEU A 183 -4.08 22.34 -7.42
C LEU A 183 -5.35 21.54 -7.77
N GLU A 184 -6.15 21.16 -6.78
CA GLU A 184 -7.44 20.51 -7.01
C GLU A 184 -8.41 21.43 -7.75
N ARG A 185 -8.43 22.73 -7.43
CA ARG A 185 -9.23 23.71 -8.15
C ARG A 185 -8.78 23.80 -9.61
N VAL A 186 -7.48 23.83 -9.88
CA VAL A 186 -6.94 23.85 -11.25
C VAL A 186 -7.40 22.63 -12.04
N LEU A 187 -7.29 21.43 -11.46
CA LEU A 187 -7.77 20.19 -12.10
C LEU A 187 -9.29 20.22 -12.34
N GLY A 188 -10.06 20.73 -11.36
CA GLY A 188 -11.52 20.88 -11.49
C GLY A 188 -11.93 21.87 -12.58
N LEU A 189 -11.21 22.99 -12.72
CA LEU A 189 -11.42 23.96 -13.80
C LEU A 189 -11.11 23.35 -15.17
N ALA A 190 -9.97 22.67 -15.28
CA ALA A 190 -9.57 22.03 -16.53
C ALA A 190 -10.56 20.97 -16.97
N ALA A 191 -11.09 20.16 -16.04
CA ALA A 191 -12.12 19.17 -16.32
C ALA A 191 -13.47 19.79 -16.72
N ARG A 192 -13.92 20.86 -16.04
CA ARG A 192 -15.15 21.60 -16.44
C ARG A 192 -15.02 22.22 -17.82
N ARG A 193 -13.88 22.85 -18.12
CA ARG A 193 -13.58 23.37 -19.47
C ARG A 193 -13.67 22.28 -20.54
N LEU A 194 -13.19 21.08 -20.25
CA LEU A 194 -13.25 19.94 -21.17
C LEU A 194 -14.68 19.39 -21.36
N GLN A 195 -15.47 19.27 -20.29
CA GLN A 195 -16.80 18.64 -20.31
C GLN A 195 -17.93 19.60 -20.71
N GLU A 196 -17.86 20.84 -20.26
CA GLU A 196 -18.96 21.81 -20.30
C GLU A 196 -18.64 23.00 -21.23
N GLY A 197 -17.42 23.08 -21.75
CA GLY A 197 -16.95 24.25 -22.52
C GLY A 197 -16.82 25.51 -21.65
N ASP A 198 -16.67 25.34 -20.33
CA ASP A 198 -16.51 26.44 -19.37
C ASP A 198 -15.33 27.34 -19.77
N THR A 199 -15.54 28.66 -19.70
CA THR A 199 -14.56 29.68 -20.06
C THR A 199 -13.78 30.21 -18.85
N GLU A 200 -14.04 29.70 -17.64
CA GLU A 200 -13.24 30.08 -16.45
C GLU A 200 -11.75 29.79 -16.70
N ALA A 201 -10.92 30.80 -16.45
CA ALA A 201 -9.50 30.74 -16.80
C ALA A 201 -8.75 29.72 -15.94
N VAL A 202 -8.08 28.78 -16.60
CA VAL A 202 -7.08 27.89 -16.00
C VAL A 202 -5.72 28.62 -16.00
N PRO A 203 -4.86 28.45 -14.97
CA PRO A 203 -3.55 29.10 -14.97
C PRO A 203 -2.70 28.76 -16.20
N SER A 204 -2.01 29.75 -16.76
CA SER A 204 -1.21 29.57 -17.99
C SER A 204 -0.11 28.52 -17.87
N TRP A 205 0.46 28.33 -16.68
CA TRP A 205 1.46 27.29 -16.44
C TRP A 205 0.88 25.88 -16.58
N TYR A 206 -0.41 25.68 -16.32
CA TYR A 206 -1.09 24.40 -16.52
C TYR A 206 -1.32 24.16 -18.01
N ASP A 207 -1.82 25.17 -18.73
CA ASP A 207 -2.06 25.07 -20.18
C ASP A 207 -0.77 24.88 -20.98
N ALA A 208 0.38 25.26 -20.43
CA ALA A 208 1.69 25.00 -21.00
C ALA A 208 2.17 23.55 -20.82
N LEU A 209 1.50 22.72 -20.00
CA LEU A 209 1.85 21.31 -19.84
C LEU A 209 1.44 20.52 -21.10
N PRO A 210 2.34 19.72 -21.69
CA PRO A 210 1.99 18.84 -22.81
C PRO A 210 0.83 17.89 -22.51
N GLU A 211 0.71 17.46 -21.25
CA GLU A 211 -0.28 16.50 -20.77
C GLU A 211 -1.59 17.17 -20.30
N ALA A 212 -1.75 18.49 -20.45
CA ALA A 212 -2.87 19.25 -19.87
C ALA A 212 -4.25 18.68 -20.23
N GLY A 213 -4.42 18.25 -21.50
CA GLY A 213 -5.65 17.62 -21.97
C GLY A 213 -5.88 16.23 -21.37
N ASP A 214 -4.86 15.37 -21.41
CA ASP A 214 -4.92 14.01 -20.87
C ASP A 214 -5.17 14.01 -19.36
N VAL A 215 -4.58 14.96 -18.63
CA VAL A 215 -4.76 15.14 -17.19
C VAL A 215 -6.18 15.62 -16.86
N ALA A 216 -6.74 16.53 -17.68
CA ALA A 216 -8.13 16.98 -17.50
C ALA A 216 -9.14 15.85 -17.74
N ASP A 217 -8.95 15.05 -18.80
CA ASP A 217 -9.75 13.85 -19.06
C ASP A 217 -9.65 12.84 -17.92
N LEU A 218 -8.42 12.53 -17.50
CA LEU A 218 -8.15 11.59 -16.41
C LEU A 218 -8.80 12.06 -15.10
N TRP A 219 -8.71 13.35 -14.77
CA TRP A 219 -9.35 13.90 -13.57
C TRP A 219 -10.86 13.77 -13.61
N CYS A 220 -11.49 14.05 -14.76
CA CYS A 220 -12.93 13.86 -14.94
C CYS A 220 -13.32 12.38 -14.75
N TRP A 221 -12.64 11.49 -15.49
CA TRP A 221 -12.89 10.06 -15.45
C TRP A 221 -12.72 9.48 -14.04
N LEU A 222 -11.67 9.90 -13.32
CA LEU A 222 -11.37 9.44 -11.96
C LEU A 222 -12.33 10.01 -10.92
N THR A 223 -12.77 11.26 -11.09
CA THR A 223 -13.81 11.87 -10.26
C THR A 223 -15.11 11.07 -10.34
N ASN A 224 -15.51 10.67 -11.55
CA ASN A 224 -16.71 9.84 -11.75
C ASN A 224 -16.56 8.46 -11.11
N LEU A 225 -15.40 7.79 -11.30
CA LEU A 225 -15.12 6.49 -10.68
C LEU A 225 -15.18 6.56 -9.14
N ARG A 226 -14.50 7.56 -8.57
CA ARG A 226 -14.47 7.78 -7.12
C ARG A 226 -15.86 8.09 -6.58
N ASN A 227 -16.64 8.93 -7.27
CA ASN A 227 -17.97 9.33 -6.81
C ASN A 227 -18.95 8.17 -6.80
N ASP A 228 -18.91 7.29 -7.81
CA ASP A 228 -19.74 6.08 -7.83
C ASP A 228 -19.51 5.22 -6.58
N MET A 229 -18.24 5.05 -6.19
CA MET A 229 -17.85 4.30 -4.98
C MET A 229 -18.16 5.06 -3.68
N ALA A 230 -17.86 6.36 -3.61
CA ALA A 230 -18.03 7.18 -2.41
C ALA A 230 -19.51 7.40 -2.05
N HIS A 231 -20.39 7.40 -3.05
CA HIS A 231 -21.83 7.48 -2.87
C HIS A 231 -22.51 6.10 -2.88
N CYS A 232 -21.74 5.01 -2.75
CA CYS A 232 -22.27 3.64 -2.66
C CYS A 232 -23.22 3.27 -3.81
N ALA A 233 -22.92 3.70 -5.04
CA ALA A 233 -23.75 3.49 -6.23
C ALA A 233 -25.19 4.04 -6.11
N MET A 234 -25.45 4.98 -5.19
CA MET A 234 -26.76 5.61 -5.02
C MET A 234 -26.96 6.76 -6.01
N ASN A 235 -27.04 6.42 -7.30
CA ASN A 235 -27.31 7.34 -8.40
C ASN A 235 -28.19 6.67 -9.47
N ASP A 236 -28.66 7.43 -10.46
CA ASP A 236 -29.59 6.90 -11.49
C ASP A 236 -28.96 5.87 -12.45
N HIS A 237 -27.63 5.90 -12.59
CA HIS A 237 -26.88 5.08 -13.55
C HIS A 237 -25.61 4.50 -12.92
N PRO A 238 -25.74 3.66 -11.88
CA PRO A 238 -24.59 3.16 -11.14
C PRO A 238 -23.72 2.27 -12.00
N ALA A 239 -22.40 2.37 -11.84
CA ALA A 239 -21.49 1.47 -12.52
C ALA A 239 -21.61 0.05 -11.93
N PRO A 240 -21.59 -1.01 -12.78
CA PRO A 240 -21.57 -2.37 -12.28
C PRO A 240 -20.22 -2.66 -11.58
N SER A 241 -20.23 -3.53 -10.57
CA SER A 241 -19.04 -3.86 -9.78
C SER A 241 -17.87 -4.40 -10.60
N SER A 242 -18.14 -5.14 -11.68
CA SER A 242 -17.10 -5.61 -12.61
C SER A 242 -16.37 -4.45 -13.30
N SER A 243 -17.11 -3.41 -13.71
CA SER A 243 -16.53 -2.22 -14.34
C SER A 243 -15.65 -1.43 -13.36
N ILE A 244 -15.99 -1.40 -12.07
CA ILE A 244 -15.16 -0.72 -11.05
C ILE A 244 -13.76 -1.35 -10.98
N ARG A 245 -13.67 -2.69 -11.00
CA ARG A 245 -12.39 -3.40 -10.98
C ARG A 245 -11.59 -3.13 -12.26
N GLU A 246 -12.20 -3.29 -13.43
CA GLU A 246 -11.54 -3.05 -14.71
C GLU A 246 -11.00 -1.61 -14.81
N ARG A 247 -11.79 -0.63 -14.35
CA ARG A 247 -11.36 0.77 -14.30
C ARG A 247 -10.23 0.99 -13.28
N ALA A 248 -10.21 0.30 -12.15
CA ALA A 248 -9.08 0.40 -11.23
C ALA A 248 -7.78 -0.17 -11.82
N GLU A 249 -7.86 -1.20 -12.66
CA GLU A 249 -6.71 -1.69 -13.43
C GLU A 249 -6.28 -0.69 -14.52
N GLU A 250 -7.24 -0.11 -15.23
CA GLU A 250 -7.01 0.96 -16.22
C GLU A 250 -6.37 2.21 -15.60
N LEU A 251 -6.74 2.55 -14.37
CA LEU A 251 -6.18 3.67 -13.62
C LEU A 251 -4.65 3.58 -13.54
N VAL A 252 -4.11 2.39 -13.22
CA VAL A 252 -2.65 2.19 -13.12
C VAL A 252 -1.98 2.50 -14.46
N GLN A 253 -2.56 2.06 -15.57
CA GLN A 253 -2.03 2.30 -16.91
C GLN A 253 -2.10 3.78 -17.31
N ARG A 254 -3.21 4.47 -16.97
CA ARG A 254 -3.37 5.90 -17.25
C ARG A 254 -2.37 6.74 -16.45
N LEU A 255 -2.20 6.46 -15.16
CA LEU A 255 -1.24 7.18 -14.32
C LEU A 255 0.21 6.91 -14.76
N SER A 256 0.54 5.68 -15.19
CA SER A 256 1.90 5.36 -15.65
C SER A 256 2.33 6.14 -16.88
N LYS A 257 1.40 6.63 -17.71
CA LYS A 257 1.72 7.45 -18.89
C LYS A 257 2.17 8.87 -18.55
N LEU A 258 1.98 9.29 -17.30
CA LEU A 258 2.36 10.62 -16.82
C LEU A 258 3.77 10.67 -16.19
N LEU A 259 4.47 9.53 -16.14
CA LEU A 259 5.84 9.37 -15.62
C LEU A 259 6.77 8.81 -16.70
#